data_AF-A0A3B1AJA4-F1
#
_entry.id   AF-A0A3B1AJA4-F1
#
_cell.length_a   1.000
_cell.length_b   1.000
_cell.length_c   1.000
_cell.angle_alpha   90.00
_cell.angle_beta   90.00
_cell.angle_gamma   90.00
#
_symmetry.space_group_name_H-M   'P 1'
#
loop_
_entity.id
_entity.type
_entity.pdbx_description
1 polymer ?
#
loop_
_entity_poly.entity_id
_entity_poly.type
_entity_poly.pdbx_seq_one_letter_code
_entity_poly.pdbx_strand_id
1 'polypeptide(L)'
;MAKSASPIRLQEELMQAAAVTAKRFHRSTAEQIEYWADMGRQASEMIDPDILLSLASGLARIKVESVDDRIVDPAEVFQALETERSNGSLINNVTSSKVKYQVCEAQPGYLERLDSTGTSTIGQFKDGFFSPLLETDD
;
A
#
# COMPACT_ATOMS: atom_id res chain seq x y z
N MET A 1 17.03 -20.01 15.49
CA MET A 1 15.77 -20.66 15.91
C MET A 1 16.12 -21.86 16.78
N ALA A 2 15.37 -22.11 17.87
CA ALA A 2 15.57 -23.30 18.68
C ALA A 2 15.19 -24.55 17.88
N LYS A 3 16.11 -25.52 17.77
CA LYS A 3 15.83 -26.78 17.07
C LYS A 3 15.00 -27.68 17.98
N SER A 4 13.94 -28.28 17.45
CA SER A 4 13.19 -29.32 18.16
C SER A 4 14.13 -30.51 18.43
N ALA A 5 14.18 -30.99 19.67
CA ALA A 5 15.09 -32.06 20.10
C ALA A 5 14.47 -33.46 19.98
N SER A 6 13.20 -33.57 19.55
CA SER A 6 12.50 -34.86 19.46
C SER A 6 12.91 -35.63 18.20
N PRO A 7 13.39 -36.89 18.32
CA PRO A 7 13.73 -37.70 17.16
C PRO A 7 12.48 -38.05 16.33
N ILE A 8 12.53 -37.79 15.03
CA ILE A 8 11.50 -38.20 14.07
C ILE A 8 12.09 -39.25 13.13
N ARG A 9 11.37 -40.36 12.91
CA ARG A 9 11.76 -41.36 11.91
C ARG A 9 11.34 -40.88 10.53
N LEU A 10 12.30 -40.83 9.61
CA LEU A 10 12.09 -40.46 8.22
C LEU A 10 12.38 -41.66 7.32
N GLN A 11 11.82 -41.61 6.11
CA GLN A 11 12.08 -42.59 5.08
C GLN A 11 13.58 -42.61 4.73
N GLU A 12 14.13 -43.80 4.52
CA GLU A 12 15.55 -43.95 4.19
C GLU A 12 15.91 -43.24 2.88
N GLU A 13 15.05 -43.35 1.86
CA GLU A 13 15.23 -42.69 0.57
C GLU A 13 15.32 -41.17 0.71
N LEU A 14 14.47 -40.56 1.54
CA LEU A 14 14.52 -39.13 1.84
C LEU A 14 15.84 -38.75 2.50
N MET A 15 16.30 -39.55 3.47
CA MET A 15 17.58 -39.32 4.16
C MET A 15 18.77 -39.43 3.21
N GLN A 16 18.78 -40.42 2.33
CA GLN A 16 19.83 -40.61 1.33
C GLN A 16 19.84 -39.47 0.31
N ALA A 17 18.68 -39.11 -0.24
CA ALA A 17 18.55 -38.00 -1.18
C ALA A 17 18.99 -36.66 -0.56
N ALA A 18 18.61 -36.42 0.70
CA ALA A 18 19.04 -35.25 1.44
C ALA A 18 20.56 -35.25 1.64
N ALA A 19 21.17 -36.37 2.05
CA ALA A 19 22.62 -36.45 2.28
C ALA A 19 23.43 -36.19 0.99
N VAL A 20 22.98 -36.70 -0.15
CA VAL A 20 23.63 -36.45 -1.45
C VAL A 20 23.53 -34.97 -1.83
N THR A 21 22.35 -34.38 -1.70
CA THR A 21 22.12 -32.97 -2.05
C THR A 21 22.84 -32.03 -1.09
N ALA A 22 22.83 -32.35 0.21
CA ALA A 22 23.44 -31.55 1.26
C ALA A 22 24.96 -31.40 1.06
N LYS A 23 25.65 -32.48 0.62
CA LYS A 23 27.07 -32.43 0.27
C LYS A 23 27.39 -31.39 -0.81
N ARG A 24 26.53 -31.28 -1.82
CA ARG A 24 26.69 -30.30 -2.91
C ARG A 24 26.54 -28.86 -2.45
N PHE A 25 25.65 -28.62 -1.50
CA PHE A 25 25.31 -27.28 -1.01
C PHE A 25 25.94 -26.93 0.35
N HIS A 26 26.91 -27.74 0.81
CA HIS A 26 27.59 -27.55 2.10
C HIS A 26 26.64 -27.44 3.30
N ARG A 27 25.57 -28.24 3.31
CA ARG A 27 24.60 -28.33 4.41
C ARG A 27 24.74 -29.67 5.13
N SER A 28 24.25 -29.75 6.36
CA SER A 28 23.96 -31.03 7.00
C SER A 28 22.71 -31.67 6.37
N THR A 29 22.56 -33.00 6.52
CA THR A 29 21.36 -33.71 6.04
C THR A 29 20.07 -33.13 6.62
N ALA A 30 20.09 -32.80 7.92
CA ALA A 30 18.95 -32.18 8.60
C ALA A 30 18.62 -30.79 8.02
N GLU A 31 19.63 -29.94 7.82
CA GLU A 31 19.43 -28.61 7.21
C GLU A 31 18.92 -28.70 5.77
N GLN A 32 19.34 -29.72 5.01
CA GLN A 32 18.83 -29.93 3.66
C GLN A 32 17.34 -30.34 3.65
N ILE A 33 16.90 -31.12 4.64
CA ILE A 33 15.49 -31.48 4.82
C ILE A 33 14.69 -30.25 5.25
N GLU A 34 15.21 -29.46 6.21
CA GLU A 34 14.59 -28.19 6.62
C GLU A 34 14.44 -27.24 5.44
N TYR A 35 15.45 -27.13 4.59
CA TYR A 35 15.43 -26.31 3.38
C TYR A 35 14.34 -26.76 2.39
N TRP A 36 14.22 -28.07 2.12
CA TRP A 36 13.15 -28.59 1.28
C TRP A 36 11.77 -28.37 1.88
N ALA A 37 11.62 -28.54 3.20
CA ALA A 37 10.36 -28.29 3.90
C ALA A 37 9.95 -26.81 3.84
N ASP A 38 10.90 -25.88 3.98
CA ASP A 38 10.63 -24.44 3.87
C ASP A 38 10.18 -24.05 2.45
N MET A 39 10.89 -24.52 1.41
CA MET A 39 10.45 -24.31 0.02
C MET A 39 9.09 -24.94 -0.25
N GLY A 40 8.86 -26.16 0.23
CA GLY A 40 7.58 -26.84 0.09
C GLY A 40 6.43 -26.06 0.73
N ARG A 41 6.64 -25.50 1.93
CA ARG A 41 5.66 -24.64 2.60
C ARG A 41 5.36 -23.38 1.78
N GLN A 42 6.39 -22.67 1.32
CA GLN A 42 6.21 -21.46 0.50
C GLN A 42 5.52 -21.74 -0.83
N ALA A 43 5.84 -22.87 -1.47
CA ALA A 43 5.24 -23.26 -2.75
C ALA A 43 3.81 -23.79 -2.61
N SER A 44 3.43 -24.31 -1.44
CA SER A 44 2.14 -25.00 -1.24
C SER A 44 0.90 -24.12 -1.42
N GLU A 45 1.05 -22.79 -1.38
CA GLU A 45 -0.03 -21.85 -1.68
C GLU A 45 -0.36 -21.77 -3.17
N MET A 46 0.61 -22.11 -4.05
CA MET A 46 0.51 -21.95 -5.50
C MET A 46 0.57 -23.28 -6.25
N ILE A 47 1.10 -24.33 -5.62
CA ILE A 47 1.34 -25.63 -6.23
C ILE A 47 0.67 -26.71 -5.39
N ASP A 48 -0.43 -27.26 -5.91
CA ASP A 48 -1.15 -28.39 -5.33
C ASP A 48 -0.59 -29.76 -5.82
N PRO A 49 -1.06 -30.89 -5.27
CA PRO A 49 -0.58 -32.22 -5.68
C PRO A 49 -0.78 -32.56 -7.17
N ASP A 50 -1.85 -32.08 -7.80
CA ASP A 50 -2.15 -32.37 -9.21
C ASP A 50 -1.21 -31.58 -10.14
N ILE A 51 -0.92 -30.33 -9.77
CA ILE A 51 0.10 -29.51 -10.43
C ILE A 51 1.49 -30.15 -10.24
N LEU A 52 1.85 -30.57 -9.02
CA LEU A 52 3.12 -31.28 -8.77
C LEU A 52 3.26 -32.53 -9.63
N LEU A 53 2.20 -33.34 -9.76
CA LEU A 53 2.21 -34.54 -10.59
C LEU A 53 2.38 -34.18 -12.07
N SER A 54 1.70 -33.15 -12.55
CA SER A 54 1.83 -32.65 -13.93
C SER A 54 3.24 -32.14 -14.22
N LEU A 55 3.87 -31.46 -13.26
CA LEU A 55 5.26 -31.03 -13.36
C LEU A 55 6.23 -32.23 -13.37
N ALA A 56 6.06 -33.18 -12.46
CA ALA A 56 6.92 -34.36 -12.34
C ALA A 56 6.83 -35.30 -13.57
N SER A 57 5.67 -35.36 -14.21
CA SER A 57 5.44 -36.13 -15.44
C SER A 57 5.83 -35.39 -16.73
N GLY A 58 6.27 -34.12 -16.63
CA GLY A 58 6.65 -33.31 -17.78
C GLY A 58 5.46 -32.81 -18.61
N LEU A 59 4.23 -32.93 -18.10
CA LEU A 59 3.00 -32.43 -18.73
C LEU A 59 2.78 -30.93 -18.49
N ALA A 60 3.48 -30.34 -17.52
CA ALA A 60 3.45 -28.92 -17.21
C ALA A 60 4.86 -28.35 -17.01
N ARG A 61 4.98 -27.03 -17.03
CA ARG A 61 6.20 -26.28 -16.70
C ARG A 61 5.89 -25.03 -15.89
N ILE A 62 6.78 -24.65 -14.98
CA ILE A 62 6.69 -23.38 -14.25
C ILE A 62 7.28 -22.27 -15.12
N LYS A 63 6.52 -21.18 -15.30
CA LYS A 63 7.00 -19.93 -15.89
C LYS A 63 6.90 -18.84 -14.82
N VAL A 64 8.02 -18.22 -14.48
CA VAL A 64 8.06 -17.08 -13.56
C VAL A 64 7.97 -15.81 -14.40
N GLU A 65 7.01 -14.94 -14.06
CA GLU A 65 6.83 -13.63 -14.69
C GLU A 65 6.99 -12.56 -13.61
N SER A 66 7.65 -11.44 -13.96
CA SER A 66 7.73 -10.29 -13.06
C SER A 66 6.33 -9.69 -12.96
N VAL A 67 5.83 -9.54 -11.74
CA VAL A 67 4.69 -8.66 -11.50
C VAL A 67 5.29 -7.27 -11.36
N ASP A 68 5.55 -6.63 -12.49
CA ASP A 68 5.99 -5.23 -12.47
C ASP A 68 4.86 -4.42 -11.85
N ASP A 69 5.13 -3.83 -10.69
CA ASP A 69 4.25 -2.84 -10.09
C ASP A 69 4.01 -1.77 -11.16
N ARG A 70 2.76 -1.37 -11.37
CA ARG A 70 2.45 -0.29 -12.29
C ARG A 70 3.25 0.93 -11.85
N ILE A 71 4.23 1.34 -12.66
CA ILE A 71 4.96 2.58 -12.44
C ILE A 71 3.91 3.68 -12.43
N VAL A 72 3.66 4.25 -11.25
CA VAL A 72 2.79 5.42 -11.11
C VAL A 72 3.51 6.57 -11.78
N ASP A 73 2.98 7.07 -12.90
CA ASP A 73 3.51 8.26 -13.55
C ASP A 73 3.16 9.49 -12.69
N PRO A 74 4.15 10.19 -12.10
CA PRO A 74 3.86 11.38 -11.31
C PRO A 74 3.16 12.46 -12.14
N ALA A 75 3.47 12.58 -13.44
CA ALA A 75 2.85 13.57 -14.31
C ALA A 75 1.34 13.31 -14.46
N GLU A 76 0.94 12.04 -14.61
CA GLU A 76 -0.46 11.64 -14.68
C GLU A 76 -1.20 11.97 -13.38
N VAL A 77 -0.59 11.68 -12.22
CA VAL A 77 -1.17 12.01 -10.90
C VAL A 77 -1.38 13.52 -10.73
N PHE A 78 -0.37 14.33 -11.07
CA PHE A 78 -0.49 15.78 -10.97
C PHE A 78 -1.46 16.36 -12.00
N GLN A 79 -1.56 15.79 -13.19
CA GLN A 79 -2.51 16.21 -14.21
C GLN A 79 -3.96 15.92 -13.80
N ALA A 80 -4.21 14.76 -13.17
CA ALA A 80 -5.52 14.45 -12.59
C ALA A 80 -5.92 15.48 -11.53
N LEU A 81 -5.00 15.84 -10.63
CA LEU A 81 -5.21 16.87 -9.62
C LEU A 81 -5.51 18.25 -10.24
N GLU A 82 -4.80 18.64 -11.29
CA GLU A 82 -5.04 19.91 -11.98
C GLU A 82 -6.39 19.93 -12.71
N THR A 83 -6.81 18.78 -13.24
CA THR A 83 -8.12 18.61 -13.86
C THR A 83 -9.23 18.82 -12.83
N GLU A 84 -9.11 18.22 -11.64
CA GLU A 84 -10.06 18.43 -10.54
C GLU A 84 -10.06 19.87 -10.02
N ARG A 85 -8.90 20.54 -10.01
CA ARG A 85 -8.81 21.95 -9.61
C ARG A 85 -9.54 22.85 -10.61
N SER A 86 -9.28 22.65 -11.89
CA SER A 86 -9.83 23.48 -12.98
C SER A 86 -11.33 23.27 -13.21
N ASN A 87 -11.84 22.05 -13.01
CA ASN A 87 -13.28 21.77 -13.11
C ASN A 87 -14.05 22.05 -11.80
N GLY A 88 -13.35 22.47 -10.74
CA GLY A 88 -13.92 22.82 -9.45
C GLY A 88 -14.38 21.64 -8.59
N SER A 89 -14.13 20.38 -8.99
CA SER A 89 -14.48 19.21 -8.18
C SER A 89 -13.58 19.06 -6.95
N LEU A 90 -12.32 19.53 -7.05
CA LEU A 90 -11.32 19.40 -5.99
C LEU A 90 -11.81 19.99 -4.67
N ILE A 91 -12.48 21.14 -4.72
CA ILE A 91 -12.92 21.86 -3.51
C ILE A 91 -13.92 21.05 -2.67
N ASN A 92 -14.72 20.17 -3.32
CA ASN A 92 -15.68 19.30 -2.65
C ASN A 92 -15.01 18.12 -1.95
N ASN A 93 -13.82 17.73 -2.40
CA ASN A 93 -13.09 16.56 -1.91
C ASN A 93 -12.03 16.93 -0.85
N VAL A 94 -11.52 18.18 -0.86
CA VAL A 94 -10.46 18.63 0.04
C VAL A 94 -10.97 18.96 1.45
N THR A 95 -12.21 19.45 1.60
CA THR A 95 -12.79 19.73 2.92
C THR A 95 -14.30 19.57 2.93
N SER A 96 -14.83 18.98 4.00
CA SER A 96 -16.27 18.91 4.28
C SER A 96 -16.79 20.09 5.12
N SER A 97 -15.92 21.06 5.43
CA SER A 97 -16.30 22.22 6.24
C SER A 97 -17.27 23.12 5.49
N LYS A 98 -18.41 23.43 6.11
CA LYS A 98 -19.43 24.34 5.56
C LYS A 98 -18.99 25.81 5.55
N VAL A 99 -17.89 26.13 6.21
CA VAL A 99 -17.36 27.49 6.35
C VAL A 99 -15.87 27.47 6.02
N LYS A 100 -15.45 28.41 5.18
CA LYS A 100 -14.04 28.66 4.83
C LYS A 100 -13.67 30.08 5.24
N TYR A 101 -12.43 30.25 5.70
CA TYR A 101 -11.84 31.57 5.91
C TYR A 101 -10.69 31.77 4.93
N GLN A 102 -10.61 32.94 4.32
CA GLN A 102 -9.49 33.34 3.46
C GLN A 102 -9.06 34.77 3.76
N VAL A 103 -7.86 35.14 3.30
CA VAL A 103 -7.36 36.50 3.48
C VAL A 103 -8.23 37.48 2.71
N CYS A 104 -8.59 38.61 3.31
CA CYS A 104 -9.19 39.72 2.58
C CYS A 104 -8.06 40.58 2.00
N GLU A 105 -7.83 40.51 0.70
CA GLU A 105 -6.79 41.32 0.04
C GLU A 105 -7.15 42.81 0.03
N ALA A 106 -8.44 43.13 0.00
CA ALA A 106 -8.94 44.50 -0.01
C ALA A 106 -8.71 45.24 1.32
N GLN A 107 -8.66 44.52 2.45
CA GLN A 107 -8.53 45.11 3.77
C GLN A 107 -7.58 44.28 4.66
N PRO A 108 -6.27 44.61 4.67
CA PRO A 108 -5.28 43.94 5.49
C PRO A 108 -5.69 43.91 6.98
N GLY A 109 -5.51 42.74 7.61
CA GLY A 109 -5.92 42.51 9.01
C GLY A 109 -7.32 41.92 9.17
N TYR A 110 -8.08 41.78 8.09
CA TYR A 110 -9.40 41.15 8.07
C TYR A 110 -9.41 39.85 7.25
N LEU A 111 -10.39 38.99 7.53
CA LEU A 111 -10.64 37.73 6.86
C LEU A 111 -12.01 37.76 6.18
N GLU A 112 -12.10 37.09 5.05
CA GLU A 112 -13.36 36.74 4.41
C GLU A 112 -13.82 35.39 4.92
N ARG A 113 -15.01 35.36 5.52
CA ARG A 113 -15.75 34.14 5.85
C ARG A 113 -16.69 33.81 4.70
N LEU A 114 -16.43 32.70 4.02
CA LEU A 114 -17.26 32.14 2.97
C LEU A 114 -18.16 31.05 3.56
N ASP A 115 -19.45 31.15 3.30
CA ASP A 115 -20.42 30.10 3.62
C ASP A 115 -20.56 29.08 2.46
N SER A 116 -21.42 28.08 2.66
CA SER A 116 -21.69 27.04 1.66
C SER A 116 -22.41 27.53 0.41
N THR A 117 -22.93 28.77 0.38
CA THR A 117 -23.56 29.37 -0.80
C THR A 117 -22.59 30.28 -1.57
N GLY A 118 -21.38 30.49 -1.04
CA GLY A 118 -20.37 31.38 -1.61
C GLY A 118 -20.52 32.83 -1.17
N THR A 119 -21.40 33.12 -0.20
CA THR A 119 -21.55 34.46 0.36
C THR A 119 -20.33 34.77 1.23
N SER A 120 -19.65 35.89 0.93
CA SER A 120 -18.48 36.34 1.68
C SER A 120 -18.89 37.39 2.73
N THR A 121 -18.44 37.22 3.97
CA THR A 121 -18.57 38.20 5.04
C THR A 121 -17.18 38.58 5.54
N ILE A 122 -16.82 39.86 5.47
CA ILE A 122 -15.54 40.34 5.98
C ILE A 122 -15.62 40.53 7.50
N GLY A 123 -14.57 40.14 8.22
CA GLY A 123 -14.53 40.26 9.68
C GLY A 123 -13.17 39.85 10.25
N GLN A 124 -13.12 39.68 11.56
CA GLN A 124 -11.91 39.25 12.26
C GLN A 124 -12.28 38.35 13.44
N PHE A 125 -11.34 37.52 13.88
CA PHE A 125 -11.52 36.76 15.11
C PHE A 125 -11.20 37.64 16.32
N LYS A 126 -12.16 37.74 17.25
CA LYS A 126 -11.99 38.37 18.57
C LYS A 126 -12.35 37.33 19.62
N ASP A 127 -11.43 37.09 20.55
CA ASP A 127 -11.61 36.11 21.64
C ASP A 127 -12.06 34.71 21.17
N GLY A 128 -11.61 34.30 19.98
CA GLY A 128 -11.98 33.01 19.36
C GLY A 128 -13.29 33.01 18.57
N PHE A 129 -14.03 34.12 18.51
CA PHE A 129 -15.27 34.25 17.75
C PHE A 129 -15.09 35.15 16.53
N PHE A 130 -15.59 34.71 15.37
CA PHE A 130 -15.61 35.53 14.17
C PHE A 130 -16.63 36.67 14.32
N SER A 131 -16.14 37.91 14.30
CA SER A 131 -16.93 39.13 14.39
C SER A 131 -16.98 39.81 13.01
N PRO A 132 -18.15 39.90 12.35
CA PRO A 132 -18.27 40.58 11.06
C PRO A 132 -18.00 42.08 11.22
N LEU A 133 -17.39 42.68 10.19
CA LEU A 133 -17.27 44.12 10.08
C LEU A 133 -18.66 44.65 9.68
N LEU A 134 -19.38 45.29 10.61
CA LEU A 134 -20.63 45.97 10.29
C LEU A 134 -20.30 47.10 9.31
N GLU A 135 -20.84 47.04 8.08
CA GLU A 135 -20.86 48.20 7.19
C GLU A 135 -21.55 49.33 7.93
N THR A 136 -20.84 50.44 8.11
CA THR A 136 -21.44 51.68 8.59
C THR A 136 -22.07 52.30 7.35
N ASP A 137 -23.41 52.32 7.28
CA ASP A 137 -24.16 53.10 6.29
C ASP A 137 -23.76 54.58 6.42
N ASP A 138 -23.31 55.19 5.32
CA ASP A 138 -23.26 56.64 5.09
C ASP A 138 -24.05 56.94 3.80
#